data_AF-A0A660VT27-F1
#
_entry.id   AF-A0A660VT27-F1
#
_cell.length_a   1.000
_cell.length_b   1.000
_cell.length_c   1.000
_cell.angle_alpha   90.00
_cell.angle_beta   90.00
_cell.angle_gamma   90.00
#
_symmetry.space_group_name_H-M   'P 1'
#
loop_
_entity.id
_entity.type
_entity.pdbx_description
1 polymer ?
#
loop_
_entity_poly.entity_id
_entity_poly.type
_entity_poly.pdbx_seq_one_letter_code
_entity_poly.pdbx_strand_id
1 'polypeptide(L)'
;MEVEYHVHPDGVPAAVHAAMDALFPSGPIVGAEKEWNDGILYWELSREVDGYEIEAMFLPDGTLHQLEIGVDPTFVPDAVRTTAAQAVAGAVPDKWEEIRDGARVLTEYHVKLSRADDRFKVVIAIDGALMAVFREVPAELELPVTD
;
A
#
# COMPACT_ATOMS: atom_id res chain seq x y z
N MET A 1 -7.25 7.86 -11.10
CA MET A 1 -7.47 6.40 -11.32
C MET A 1 -6.16 5.74 -11.04
N GLU A 2 -6.18 4.72 -10.19
CA GLU A 2 -5.02 3.94 -9.80
C GLU A 2 -4.95 2.69 -10.68
N VAL A 3 -3.75 2.39 -11.19
CA VAL A 3 -3.44 1.14 -11.86
C VAL A 3 -2.11 0.67 -11.31
N GLU A 4 -2.14 -0.41 -10.55
CA GLU A 4 -0.97 -1.10 -10.01
C GLU A 4 -0.83 -2.47 -10.66
N TYR A 5 0.42 -2.93 -10.83
CA TYR A 5 0.69 -4.32 -11.13
C TYR A 5 2.07 -4.73 -10.63
N HIS A 6 2.15 -5.98 -10.21
CA HIS A 6 3.38 -6.58 -9.72
C HIS A 6 4.43 -6.68 -10.84
N VAL A 7 5.67 -6.37 -10.50
CA VAL A 7 6.84 -6.50 -11.36
C VAL A 7 7.93 -7.30 -10.64
N HIS A 8 8.91 -7.78 -11.40
CA HIS A 8 10.10 -8.37 -10.76
C HIS A 8 10.94 -7.27 -10.09
N PRO A 9 11.43 -7.45 -8.85
CA PRO A 9 12.23 -6.43 -8.15
C PRO A 9 13.45 -5.92 -8.93
N ASP A 10 14.12 -6.78 -9.70
CA ASP A 10 15.26 -6.40 -10.55
C ASP A 10 14.88 -5.40 -11.68
N GLY A 11 13.60 -5.26 -11.99
CA GLY A 11 13.08 -4.30 -12.98
C GLY A 11 12.89 -2.89 -12.43
N VAL A 12 13.04 -2.70 -11.12
CA VAL A 12 12.87 -1.41 -10.43
C VAL A 12 14.14 -0.54 -10.59
N PRO A 13 14.03 0.79 -10.80
CA PRO A 13 15.18 1.66 -10.97
C PRO A 13 16.19 1.58 -9.81
N ALA A 14 17.48 1.65 -10.13
CA ALA A 14 18.55 1.59 -9.13
C ALA A 14 18.46 2.69 -8.05
N ALA A 15 17.94 3.87 -8.41
CA ALA A 15 17.72 4.96 -7.46
C ALA A 15 16.65 4.63 -6.41
N VAL A 16 15.61 3.90 -6.81
CA VAL A 16 14.54 3.43 -5.93
C VAL A 16 15.06 2.36 -4.98
N HIS A 17 15.86 1.41 -5.46
CA HIS A 17 16.57 0.43 -4.61
C HIS A 17 17.44 1.12 -3.56
N ALA A 18 18.27 2.08 -3.99
CA ALA A 18 19.14 2.83 -3.08
C ALA A 18 18.34 3.63 -2.03
N ALA A 19 17.21 4.21 -2.41
CA ALA A 19 16.32 4.90 -1.49
C ALA A 19 15.69 3.94 -0.48
N MET A 20 15.21 2.78 -0.92
CA MET A 20 14.66 1.74 -0.04
C MET A 20 15.69 1.22 0.96
N ASP A 21 16.90 0.91 0.51
CA ASP A 21 18.01 0.49 1.39
C ASP A 21 18.39 1.57 2.41
N ALA A 22 18.32 2.85 2.04
CA ALA A 22 18.61 3.95 2.96
C ALA A 22 17.51 4.14 4.01
N LEU A 23 16.25 3.88 3.66
CA LEU A 23 15.12 3.96 4.59
C LEU A 23 15.06 2.75 5.52
N PHE A 24 15.24 1.55 4.96
CA PHE A 24 15.08 0.26 5.61
C PHE A 24 16.29 -0.62 5.26
N PRO A 25 17.41 -0.47 5.99
CA PRO A 25 18.67 -1.16 5.68
C PRO A 25 18.66 -2.66 5.99
N SER A 26 17.55 -3.20 6.47
CA SER A 26 17.36 -4.60 6.86
C SER A 26 16.14 -5.21 6.19
N GLY A 27 16.07 -6.53 6.21
CA GLY A 27 14.96 -7.29 5.62
C GLY A 27 15.13 -7.51 4.11
N PRO A 28 14.62 -8.63 3.57
CA PRO A 28 14.61 -8.87 2.13
C PRO A 28 13.55 -8.01 1.44
N ILE A 29 13.79 -7.63 0.19
CA ILE A 29 12.72 -7.20 -0.71
C ILE A 29 11.88 -8.43 -1.03
N VAL A 30 10.57 -8.35 -0.77
CA VAL A 30 9.59 -9.43 -0.97
C VAL A 30 8.61 -9.13 -2.09
N GLY A 31 8.48 -7.86 -2.47
CA GLY A 31 7.55 -7.40 -3.49
C GLY A 31 8.09 -6.18 -4.24
N ALA A 32 7.54 -5.97 -5.44
CA ALA A 32 7.76 -4.78 -6.21
C ALA A 32 6.56 -4.53 -7.11
N GLU A 33 6.13 -3.27 -7.18
CA GLU A 33 5.02 -2.87 -8.03
C GLU A 33 5.39 -1.67 -8.89
N LYS A 34 4.67 -1.56 -10.00
CA LYS A 34 4.68 -0.38 -10.84
C LYS A 34 3.27 0.21 -10.86
N GLU A 35 3.15 1.43 -10.39
CA GLU A 35 1.86 2.07 -10.17
C GLU A 35 1.72 3.36 -10.96
N TRP A 36 0.55 3.59 -11.53
CA TRP A 36 0.13 4.88 -12.07
C TRP A 36 -1.00 5.43 -11.23
N ASN A 37 -0.72 6.53 -10.55
CA ASN A 37 -1.72 7.28 -9.80
C ASN A 37 -1.84 8.68 -10.39
N ASP A 38 -3.04 8.98 -10.90
CA ASP A 38 -3.37 10.23 -11.59
C ASP A 38 -2.36 10.63 -12.69
N GLY A 39 -1.87 9.63 -13.42
CA GLY A 39 -0.94 9.78 -14.55
C GLY A 39 0.52 9.92 -14.16
N ILE A 40 0.85 9.90 -12.86
CA ILE A 40 2.21 9.89 -12.35
C ILE A 40 2.66 8.45 -12.16
N LEU A 41 3.83 8.12 -12.69
CA LEU A 41 4.46 6.81 -12.50
C LEU A 41 5.19 6.77 -11.16
N TYR A 42 4.87 5.75 -10.38
CA TYR A 42 5.58 5.37 -9.18
C TYR A 42 6.09 3.94 -9.25
N TRP A 43 7.09 3.66 -8.43
CA TRP A 43 7.63 2.34 -8.17
C TRP A 43 7.51 2.05 -6.69
N GLU A 44 6.96 0.89 -6.36
CA GLU A 44 6.89 0.42 -4.99
C GLU A 44 7.88 -0.72 -4.77
N LEU A 45 8.52 -0.73 -3.61
CA LEU A 45 9.26 -1.87 -3.09
C LEU A 45 8.68 -2.27 -1.73
N SER A 46 8.42 -3.56 -1.56
CA SER A 46 7.91 -4.15 -0.31
C SER A 46 9.03 -4.90 0.41
N ARG A 47 9.16 -4.70 1.73
CA ARG A 47 10.11 -5.42 2.60
C ARG A 47 9.41 -5.96 3.84
N GLU A 48 9.88 -7.10 4.31
CA GLU A 48 9.54 -7.56 5.66
C GLU A 48 10.53 -7.00 6.69
N VAL A 49 10.00 -6.25 7.64
CA VAL A 49 10.74 -5.68 8.77
C VAL A 49 9.99 -6.00 10.06
N ASP A 50 10.65 -6.68 11.00
CA ASP A 50 10.09 -7.06 12.31
C ASP A 50 8.74 -7.81 12.24
N GLY A 51 8.52 -8.57 11.16
CA GLY A 51 7.31 -9.37 10.95
C GLY A 51 6.14 -8.60 10.33
N TYR A 52 6.35 -7.35 9.94
CA TYR A 52 5.40 -6.55 9.18
C TYR A 52 5.95 -6.24 7.79
N GLU A 53 5.04 -6.15 6.84
CA GLU A 53 5.34 -5.64 5.52
C GLU A 53 5.42 -4.10 5.57
N ILE A 54 6.45 -3.57 4.93
CA ILE A 54 6.63 -2.15 4.67
C ILE A 54 6.70 -1.98 3.16
N GLU A 55 5.75 -1.24 2.62
CA GLU A 55 5.68 -0.84 1.23
C GLU A 55 6.10 0.61 1.13
N ALA A 56 7.03 0.90 0.22
CA ALA A 56 7.52 2.25 0.02
C ALA A 56 7.39 2.62 -1.46
N MET A 57 6.57 3.64 -1.71
CA MET A 57 6.30 4.16 -3.04
C MET A 57 7.22 5.33 -3.35
N PHE A 58 7.91 5.26 -4.48
CA PHE A 58 8.91 6.24 -4.91
C PHE A 58 8.63 6.74 -6.33
N LEU A 59 9.04 7.98 -6.59
CA LEU A 59 9.28 8.43 -7.96
C LEU A 59 10.48 7.68 -8.57
N PRO A 60 10.62 7.63 -9.91
CA PRO A 60 11.72 6.91 -10.56
C PRO A 60 13.14 7.37 -10.18
N ASP A 61 13.27 8.57 -9.61
CA ASP A 61 14.53 9.13 -9.11
C ASP A 61 14.85 8.74 -7.66
N GLY A 62 14.00 7.93 -7.02
CA GLY A 62 14.14 7.51 -5.62
C GLY A 62 13.54 8.48 -4.61
N THR A 63 12.86 9.54 -5.04
CA THR A 63 12.13 10.43 -4.11
C THR A 63 10.96 9.68 -3.50
N LEU A 64 10.91 9.60 -2.17
CA LEU A 64 9.82 8.97 -1.43
C LEU A 64 8.52 9.77 -1.63
N HIS A 65 7.46 9.09 -2.04
CA HIS A 65 6.12 9.63 -2.16
C HIS A 65 5.23 9.23 -0.98
N GLN A 66 5.22 7.94 -0.63
CA GLN A 66 4.36 7.38 0.41
C GLN A 66 4.99 6.12 1.02
N LEU A 67 4.60 5.83 2.26
CA LEU A 67 4.87 4.56 2.94
C LEU A 67 3.56 3.94 3.39
N GLU A 68 3.43 2.63 3.21
CA GLU A 68 2.43 1.80 3.87
C GLU A 68 3.16 0.88 4.85
N ILE A 69 2.79 0.95 6.13
CA ILE A 69 3.44 0.19 7.19
C ILE A 69 2.40 -0.70 7.86
N GLY A 70 2.59 -2.02 7.76
CA GLY A 70 1.77 -2.98 8.49
C GLY A 70 1.78 -2.69 9.99
N VAL A 71 0.59 -2.68 10.61
CA VAL A 71 0.42 -2.36 12.03
C VAL A 71 -0.49 -3.37 12.72
N ASP A 72 -0.17 -3.74 13.96
CA ASP A 72 -1.08 -4.54 14.77
C ASP A 72 -2.35 -3.71 15.08
N PRO A 73 -3.56 -4.25 14.84
CA PRO A 73 -4.80 -3.51 15.07
C PRO A 73 -4.95 -3.00 16.50
N THR A 74 -4.32 -3.63 17.49
CA THR A 74 -4.36 -3.17 18.90
C THR A 74 -3.69 -1.81 19.10
N PHE A 75 -2.80 -1.38 18.20
CA PHE A 75 -2.20 -0.04 18.21
C PHE A 75 -2.98 1.00 17.40
N VAL A 76 -3.94 0.58 16.57
CA VAL A 76 -4.79 1.46 15.77
C VAL A 76 -5.88 2.11 16.65
N PRO A 77 -6.24 3.39 16.48
CA PRO A 77 -7.29 4.03 17.29
C PRO A 77 -8.65 3.32 17.23
N ASP A 78 -9.38 3.29 18.36
CA ASP A 78 -10.70 2.65 18.49
C ASP A 78 -11.70 3.14 17.44
N ALA A 79 -11.67 4.44 17.11
CA ALA A 79 -12.54 5.04 16.11
C ALA A 79 -12.29 4.45 14.72
N VAL A 80 -11.02 4.34 14.32
CA VAL A 80 -10.61 3.73 13.04
C VAL A 80 -11.04 2.27 12.99
N ARG A 81 -10.80 1.51 14.08
CA ARG A 81 -11.21 0.10 14.14
C ARG A 81 -12.72 -0.10 14.01
N THR A 82 -13.48 0.77 14.67
CA THR A 82 -14.94 0.73 14.63
C THR A 82 -15.46 1.03 13.23
N THR A 83 -14.90 2.06 12.58
CA THR A 83 -15.24 2.42 11.20
C THR A 83 -14.94 1.28 10.23
N ALA A 84 -13.76 0.67 10.31
CA ALA A 84 -13.39 -0.46 9.45
C ALA A 84 -14.38 -1.64 9.60
N ALA A 85 -14.71 -2.03 10.83
CA ALA A 85 -15.64 -3.13 11.10
C ALA A 85 -17.08 -2.89 10.57
N GLN A 86 -17.44 -1.64 10.31
CA GLN A 86 -18.77 -1.25 9.81
C GLN A 86 -18.77 -0.88 8.33
N ALA A 87 -17.59 -0.67 7.72
CA ALA A 87 -17.46 -0.14 6.37
C ALA A 87 -18.10 -1.05 5.30
N VAL A 88 -17.95 -2.38 5.45
CA VAL A 88 -18.51 -3.36 4.51
C VAL A 88 -19.23 -4.45 5.29
N ALA A 89 -20.56 -4.50 5.14
CA ALA A 89 -21.39 -5.48 5.85
C ALA A 89 -20.95 -6.92 5.56
N GLY A 90 -20.63 -7.66 6.63
CA GLY A 90 -20.20 -9.05 6.58
C GLY A 90 -18.76 -9.29 6.15
N ALA A 91 -17.97 -8.23 5.89
CA ALA A 91 -16.54 -8.36 5.66
C ALA A 91 -15.77 -8.29 6.98
N VAL A 92 -14.58 -8.89 7.02
CA VAL A 92 -13.70 -8.95 8.18
C VAL A 92 -12.36 -8.30 7.83
N PRO A 93 -11.82 -7.39 8.67
CA PRO A 93 -10.48 -6.85 8.49
C PRO A 93 -9.41 -7.95 8.56
N ASP A 94 -8.45 -7.95 7.63
CA ASP A 94 -7.36 -8.93 7.54
C ASP A 94 -5.96 -8.30 7.60
N LYS A 95 -5.76 -7.10 7.02
CA LYS A 95 -4.51 -6.32 7.06
C LYS A 95 -4.80 -4.87 7.45
N TRP A 96 -3.90 -4.28 8.24
CA TRP A 96 -3.97 -2.89 8.69
C TRP A 96 -2.66 -2.19 8.34
N GLU A 97 -2.75 -1.03 7.73
CA GLU A 97 -1.61 -0.22 7.31
C GLU A 97 -1.74 1.21 7.83
N GLU A 98 -0.64 1.73 8.36
CA GLU A 98 -0.43 3.18 8.50
C GLU A 98 0.05 3.75 7.18
N ILE A 99 -0.64 4.77 6.68
CA ILE A 99 -0.27 5.46 5.45
C ILE A 99 0.41 6.77 5.79
N ARG A 100 1.66 6.91 5.36
CA ARG A 100 2.48 8.08 5.65
C ARG A 100 2.94 8.76 4.36
N ASP A 101 2.96 10.08 4.36
CA ASP A 101 3.45 10.86 3.23
C ASP A 101 4.98 10.77 3.04
N GLY A 102 5.53 11.43 2.03
CA GLY A 102 6.98 11.48 1.79
C GLY A 102 7.79 12.13 2.92
N ALA A 103 7.14 12.89 3.81
CA ALA A 103 7.72 13.42 5.04
C ALA A 103 7.54 12.45 6.24
N ARG A 104 6.95 11.28 6.00
CA ARG A 104 6.64 10.19 6.94
C ARG A 104 5.62 10.56 8.01
N VAL A 105 4.82 11.59 7.77
CA VAL A 105 3.71 11.99 8.62
C VAL A 105 2.55 11.05 8.35
N LEU A 106 1.95 10.47 9.40
CA LEU A 106 0.73 9.67 9.30
C LEU A 106 -0.40 10.53 8.76
N THR A 107 -1.02 10.08 7.67
CA THR A 107 -2.07 10.81 6.95
C THR A 107 -3.42 10.09 7.03
N GLU A 108 -3.42 8.76 6.98
CA GLU A 108 -4.61 7.92 7.02
C GLU A 108 -4.25 6.47 7.37
N TYR A 109 -5.28 5.64 7.50
CA TYR A 109 -5.17 4.18 7.63
C TYR A 109 -5.81 3.53 6.42
N HIS A 110 -5.14 2.53 5.86
CA HIS A 110 -5.76 1.59 4.94
C HIS A 110 -6.03 0.29 5.68
N VAL A 111 -7.22 -0.25 5.46
CA VAL A 111 -7.62 -1.53 6.05
C VAL A 111 -8.12 -2.41 4.93
N LYS A 112 -7.45 -3.54 4.74
CA LYS A 112 -7.90 -4.59 3.82
C LYS A 112 -8.95 -5.43 4.55
N LEU A 113 -10.06 -5.70 3.85
CA LEU A 113 -11.15 -6.51 4.36
C LEU A 113 -11.48 -7.61 3.34
N SER A 114 -11.87 -8.77 3.86
CA SER A 114 -12.30 -9.90 3.04
C SER A 114 -13.73 -10.33 3.36
N ARG A 115 -14.49 -10.73 2.33
CA ARG A 115 -15.81 -11.36 2.44
C ARG A 115 -16.00 -12.41 1.36
N ALA A 116 -15.98 -13.68 1.75
CA ALA A 116 -15.91 -14.79 0.79
C ALA A 116 -14.72 -14.57 -0.17
N ASP A 117 -14.98 -14.48 -1.49
CA ASP A 117 -13.94 -14.24 -2.49
C ASP A 117 -13.74 -12.74 -2.82
N ASP A 118 -14.50 -11.84 -2.18
CA ASP A 118 -14.36 -10.41 -2.36
C ASP A 118 -13.27 -9.85 -1.43
N ARG A 119 -12.42 -8.97 -1.98
CA ARG A 119 -11.48 -8.14 -1.24
C ARG A 119 -11.85 -6.66 -1.34
N PHE A 120 -11.59 -5.91 -0.27
CA PHE A 120 -11.87 -4.48 -0.18
C PHE A 120 -10.69 -3.74 0.43
N LYS A 121 -10.45 -2.51 -0.04
CA LYS A 121 -9.56 -1.51 0.59
C LYS A 121 -10.45 -0.41 1.19
N VAL A 122 -10.37 -0.21 2.50
CA VAL A 122 -11.08 0.85 3.21
C VAL A 122 -10.08 1.92 3.64
N VAL A 123 -10.31 3.16 3.24
CA VAL A 123 -9.46 4.31 3.58
C VAL A 123 -10.13 5.12 4.66
N ILE A 124 -9.43 5.32 5.78
CA ILE A 124 -9.96 5.94 6.99
C ILE A 124 -9.01 7.03 7.47
N ALA A 125 -9.54 8.23 7.69
CA ALA A 125 -8.78 9.34 8.24
C ALA A 125 -8.27 9.04 9.66
N ILE A 126 -7.24 9.76 10.11
CA ILE A 126 -6.64 9.59 11.45
C ILE A 126 -7.62 9.80 12.61
N ASP A 127 -8.74 10.51 12.38
CA ASP A 127 -9.80 10.73 13.37
C ASP A 127 -10.89 9.65 13.35
N GLY A 128 -10.77 8.66 12.45
CA GLY A 128 -11.71 7.57 12.26
C GLY A 128 -12.80 7.84 11.22
N ALA A 129 -12.80 9.00 10.55
CA ALA A 129 -13.76 9.25 9.48
C ALA A 129 -13.52 8.36 8.26
N LEU A 130 -14.58 7.74 7.74
CA LEU A 130 -14.52 6.97 6.50
C LEU A 130 -14.30 7.90 5.31
N MET A 131 -13.24 7.67 4.54
CA MET A 131 -12.92 8.47 3.34
C MET A 131 -13.33 7.75 2.06
N ALA A 132 -12.99 6.46 1.94
CA ALA A 132 -13.31 5.68 0.75
C ALA A 132 -13.43 4.18 1.04
N VAL A 133 -14.13 3.48 0.14
CA VAL A 133 -14.20 2.02 0.09
C VAL A 133 -14.03 1.60 -1.36
N PHE A 134 -13.03 0.77 -1.62
CA PHE A 134 -12.77 0.17 -2.91
C PHE A 134 -13.01 -1.34 -2.82
N ARG A 135 -13.62 -1.91 -3.86
CA ARG A 135 -13.63 -3.36 -4.07
C ARG A 135 -12.50 -3.68 -5.03
N GLU A 136 -11.58 -4.52 -4.61
CA GLU A 136 -10.54 -5.07 -5.47
C GLU A 136 -11.19 -6.14 -6.36
N VAL A 137 -11.03 -6.02 -7.67
CA VAL A 137 -11.64 -6.93 -8.65
C VAL A 137 -10.58 -7.53 -9.55
N PRO A 138 -10.65 -8.83 -9.87
CA PRO A 138 -9.83 -9.40 -10.93
C PRO A 138 -10.11 -8.68 -12.26
N ALA A 139 -9.05 -8.29 -12.97
CA ALA A 139 -9.14 -7.64 -14.27
C ALA A 139 -8.13 -8.27 -15.25
N GLU A 140 -8.46 -8.20 -16.54
CA GLU A 140 -7.56 -8.55 -17.64
C GLU A 140 -7.02 -7.26 -18.27
N LEU A 141 -5.70 -7.20 -18.49
CA LEU A 141 -5.01 -6.07 -19.11
C LEU A 141 -4.17 -6.56 -20.29
N GLU A 142 -4.44 -6.04 -21.48
CA GLU A 142 -3.64 -6.33 -22.68
C GLU A 142 -2.68 -5.16 -22.96
N LEU A 143 -1.37 -5.42 -22.93
CA LEU A 143 -0.33 -4.43 -23.23
C LEU A 143 0.38 -4.81 -24.53
N PRO A 144 0.43 -3.91 -25.53
CA PRO A 144 1.19 -4.16 -26.75
C PRO A 144 2.69 -4.14 -26.44
N VAL A 145 3.41 -5.16 -26.92
CA VAL A 145 4.88 -5.18 -26.87
C VAL A 145 5.41 -4.45 -28.10
N THR A 146 6.17 -3.38 -27.89
CA THR A 146 6.91 -2.67 -28.95
C THR A 146 8.40 -2.81 -28.71
N ASP A 147 9.14 -3.22 -29.74
CA ASP A 147 10.61 -3.29 -29.76
C ASP A 147 11.28 -1.90 -29.66
#